data_AF-A0A2W4QLI3-F1
#
_entry.id   AF-A0A2W4QLI3-F1
#
_cell.length_a   1.000
_cell.length_b   1.000
_cell.length_c   1.000
_cell.angle_alpha   90.00
_cell.angle_beta   90.00
_cell.angle_gamma   90.00
#
_symmetry.space_group_name_H-M   'P 1'
#
loop_
_entity.id
_entity.type
_entity.pdbx_description
1 polymer ?
#
loop_
_entity_poly.entity_id
_entity_poly.type
_entity_poly.pdbx_seq_one_letter_code
_entity_poly.pdbx_strand_id
1 'polypeptide(L)' 'MNKFRLAVLREGKIPPERRTPLTPRQAVEIMQQYSHVEVVCQPSPHRCFTDAEYRSAGVQVGGDGGNAGILIGIKE' A
#
# COMPACT_ATOMS: atom_id res chain seq x y z
N MET A 1 9.22 11.95 16.94
CA MET A 1 9.60 11.71 15.53
C MET A 1 8.32 11.63 14.71
N ASN A 2 8.18 12.43 13.67
CA ASN A 2 7.03 12.31 12.76
C ASN A 2 7.15 11.00 11.98
N LYS A 3 6.07 10.20 11.98
CA LYS A 3 5.97 9.03 11.10
C LYS A 3 5.65 9.51 9.68
N PHE A 4 6.43 9.05 8.72
CA PHE A 4 6.20 9.26 7.30
C PHE A 4 5.32 8.16 6.76
N ARG A 5 4.24 8.53 6.08
CA ARG A 5 3.26 7.56 5.56
C ARG A 5 3.44 7.35 4.07
N LEU A 6 3.58 6.10 3.67
CA LEU A 6 3.65 5.64 2.28
C LEU A 6 2.35 4.91 1.94
N ALA A 7 1.61 5.40 0.94
CA ALA A 7 0.35 4.80 0.53
C ALA A 7 0.47 4.04 -0.79
N VAL A 8 0.11 2.76 -0.76
CA VAL A 8 -0.07 1.93 -1.96
C VAL A 8 -1.44 2.21 -2.55
N LEU A 9 -1.47 2.78 -3.75
CA LEU A 9 -2.70 3.22 -4.41
C LEU A 9 -3.51 2.07 -5.02
N ARG A 10 -4.82 2.26 -5.11
CA ARG A 10 -5.73 1.42 -5.90
C ARG A 10 -5.68 1.89 -7.36
N GLU A 11 -5.33 0.97 -8.26
CA GLU A 11 -5.40 1.21 -9.69
C GLU A 11 -6.85 1.35 -10.16
N GLY A 12 -7.14 2.43 -10.89
CA GLY A 12 -8.48 2.75 -11.41
C GLY A 12 -8.62 2.63 -12.93
N LYS A 13 -7.54 2.35 -13.67
CA LYS A 13 -7.56 2.25 -15.13
C LYS A 13 -8.20 0.96 -15.63
N ILE A 14 -8.80 1.05 -16.81
CA ILE A 14 -9.41 -0.07 -17.54
C ILE A 14 -8.55 -0.38 -18.77
N PRO A 15 -8.13 -1.64 -19.01
CA PRO A 15 -8.38 -2.82 -18.18
C PRO A 15 -7.64 -2.78 -16.83
N PRO A 16 -8.18 -3.44 -15.79
CA PRO A 16 -7.63 -3.36 -14.44
C PRO A 16 -6.19 -3.87 -14.39
N GLU A 17 -5.29 -3.04 -13.85
CA GLU A 17 -3.92 -3.42 -13.55
C GLU A 17 -3.91 -4.26 -12.27
N ARG A 18 -3.50 -5.52 -12.40
CA ARG A 18 -3.47 -6.46 -11.26
C ARG A 18 -2.18 -6.36 -10.47
N ARG A 19 -1.10 -5.79 -11.02
CA ARG A 19 0.17 -5.68 -10.29
C ARG A 19 0.03 -4.71 -9.12
N THR A 20 0.92 -4.86 -8.14
CA THR A 20 1.04 -3.97 -6.99
C THR A 20 2.47 -3.46 -6.90
N PRO A 21 2.71 -2.20 -6.51
CA PRO A 21 4.07 -1.69 -6.37
C PRO A 21 4.80 -2.32 -5.18
N LEU A 22 4.06 -2.80 -4.17
CA LEU A 22 4.60 -3.46 -2.99
C LEU A 22 3.75 -4.67 -2.62
N THR A 23 4.37 -5.84 -2.52
CA THR A 23 3.73 -7.03 -1.91
C THR A 23 3.49 -6.81 -0.41
N PRO A 24 2.56 -7.55 0.23
CA PRO A 24 2.37 -7.49 1.68
C PRO A 24 3.67 -7.71 2.46
N ARG A 25 4.51 -8.65 2.00
CA ARG A 25 5.83 -8.93 2.58
C ARG A 25 6.77 -7.72 2.51
N GLN A 26 6.88 -7.09 1.34
CA GLN A 26 7.73 -5.91 1.15
C GLN A 26 7.25 -4.71 1.96
N ALA A 27 5.94 -4.52 2.10
CA ALA A 27 5.38 -3.47 2.95
C ALA A 27 5.85 -3.64 4.41
N VAL A 28 5.86 -4.87 4.92
CA VAL A 28 6.39 -5.18 6.26
C VAL A 28 7.89 -4.97 6.33
N GLU A 29 8.65 -5.44 5.34
CA GLU A 29 10.11 -5.25 5.27
C GLU A 29 10.48 -3.76 5.33
N ILE A 30 9.75 -2.90 4.62
CA ILE A 30 9.94 -1.44 4.67
C ILE A 30 9.68 -0.88 6.07
N MET A 31 8.57 -1.28 6.72
CA MET A 31 8.26 -0.82 8.08
C MET A 31 9.26 -1.32 9.12
N GLN A 32 9.85 -2.50 8.91
CA GLN A 32 10.90 -3.06 9.76
C GLN A 32 12.26 -2.35 9.55
N GLN A 33 12.62 -2.07 8.30
CA GLN A 33 13.87 -1.42 7.94
C GLN A 33 13.87 0.07 8.29
N TYR A 34 12.72 0.73 8.13
CA TYR A 34 12.53 2.16 8.37
C TYR A 34 11.45 2.37 9.43
N SER A 35 11.85 2.38 10.70
CA SER A 35 10.93 2.52 11.85
C SER A 35 10.11 3.81 11.88
N HIS A 36 10.49 4.82 11.09
CA HIS A 36 9.76 6.06 10.91
C HIS A 36 8.79 6.01 9.72
N VAL A 37 8.70 4.90 8.99
CA VAL A 37 7.80 4.71 7.85
C VAL A 37 6.61 3.86 8.26
N GLU A 38 5.42 4.32 7.90
CA GLU A 38 4.17 3.57 8.00
C GLU A 38 3.67 3.29 6.58
N VAL A 39 3.49 2.01 6.24
CA VAL A 39 2.88 1.63 4.96
C VAL A 39 1.39 1.44 5.15
N VAL A 40 0.60 2.14 4.34
CA VAL A 40 -0.85 1.99 4.25
C VAL A 40 -1.23 1.57 2.84
N CYS A 41 -2.32 0.83 2.72
CA CYS A 41 -2.78 0.31 1.44
C CYS A 41 -4.23 0.72 1.19
N GLN A 42 -4.50 1.28 0.02
CA GLN A 42 -5.87 1.50 -0.42
C GLN A 42 -6.54 0.15 -0.74
N PRO A 43 -7.83 -0.01 -0.38
CA PRO A 43 -8.58 -1.22 -0.68
C PRO A 43 -8.72 -1.40 -2.19
N SER A 44 -8.49 -2.60 -2.70
CA SER A 44 -8.56 -2.87 -4.15
C SER A 44 -9.17 -4.25 -4.45
N PRO A 45 -10.24 -4.32 -5.27
CA PRO A 45 -10.83 -5.60 -5.68
C PRO A 45 -10.06 -6.29 -6.82
N HIS A 46 -9.10 -5.61 -7.45
CA HIS A 46 -8.46 -6.08 -8.69
C HIS A 46 -6.97 -6.38 -8.56
N ARG A 47 -6.34 -5.98 -7.45
CA ARG A 47 -4.91 -6.22 -7.20
C ARG A 47 -4.64 -7.72 -7.01
N CYS A 48 -3.43 -8.17 -7.35
CA CYS A 48 -2.99 -9.55 -7.23
C CYS A 48 -2.86 -10.05 -5.78
N PHE A 49 -2.78 -9.14 -4.81
CA PHE A 49 -2.86 -9.44 -3.37
C PHE A 49 -4.11 -8.78 -2.80
N THR A 50 -4.89 -9.58 -2.08
CA THR A 50 -6.14 -9.18 -1.47
C THR A 50 -5.91 -8.26 -0.27
N ASP A 51 -6.91 -7.43 0.04
CA ASP A 51 -6.91 -6.62 1.26
C ASP A 51 -6.70 -7.47 2.53
N ALA A 52 -7.20 -8.71 2.53
CA ALA A 52 -7.02 -9.64 3.65
C ALA A 52 -5.55 -10.06 3.83
N GLU A 53 -4.80 -10.25 2.75
CA GLU A 53 -3.36 -10.57 2.82
C GLU A 53 -2.54 -9.42 3.39
N TYR A 54 -2.85 -8.18 2.99
CA TYR A 54 -2.21 -7.00 3.59
C TYR A 54 -2.52 -6.89 5.09
N ARG A 55 -3.80 -7.04 5.48
CA ARG A 55 -4.21 -7.02 6.90
C ARG A 55 -3.52 -8.13 7.70
N SER A 56 -3.44 -9.33 7.14
CA SER A 56 -2.78 -10.49 7.78
C SER A 56 -1.28 -10.27 7.96
N ALA A 57 -0.64 -9.52 7.05
CA ALA A 57 0.75 -9.10 7.18
C ALA A 57 0.96 -7.94 8.18
N GLY A 58 -0.11 -7.39 8.78
CA GLY A 58 -0.03 -6.23 9.68
C GLY A 58 0.02 -4.88 8.95
N VAL A 59 -0.28 -4.84 7.65
CA VAL A 59 -0.38 -3.61 6.87
C VAL A 59 -1.78 -3.04 7.02
N GLN A 60 -1.89 -1.75 7.33
CA GLN A 60 -3.17 -1.08 7.42
C GLN A 60 -3.81 -0.95 6.04
N VAL A 61 -5.01 -1.49 5.88
CA VAL A 61 -5.83 -1.31 4.67
C VAL A 61 -6.97 -0.36 4.95
N GLY A 62 -6.96 0.81 4.29
CA GLY A 62 -8.00 1.82 4.45
C GLY A 62 -7.52 3.24 4.13
N GLY A 63 -8.49 4.14 3.97
CA GLY A 63 -8.27 5.55 3.67
C GLY A 63 -7.87 5.85 2.22
N ASP A 64 -7.97 7.12 1.87
CA ASP A 64 -7.80 7.67 0.52
C ASP A 64 -6.35 8.07 0.23
N GLY A 65 -5.42 7.79 1.16
CA GLY A 65 -4.01 8.21 1.03
C GLY A 65 -3.79 9.71 1.26
N GLY A 66 -4.82 10.50 1.60
CA GLY A 66 -4.76 11.96 1.66
C GLY A 66 -3.80 12.57 2.70
N ASN A 67 -3.32 11.78 3.67
CA ASN A 67 -2.30 12.21 4.64
C ASN A 67 -0.98 11.42 4.47
N ALA A 68 -0.74 10.85 3.29
CA ALA A 68 0.50 10.17 2.97
C ALA A 68 1.48 11.17 2.34
N GLY A 69 2.73 11.14 2.82
CA GLY A 69 3.81 11.95 2.24
C GLY A 69 4.33 11.38 0.92
N ILE A 70 4.07 10.09 0.66
CA ILE A 70 4.43 9.38 -0.57
C ILE A 70 3.24 8.54 -1.03
N LEU A 71 2.88 8.67 -2.30
CA LEU A 71 1.93 7.80 -2.98
C LEU A 71 2.69 6.95 -3.99
N ILE A 72 2.39 5.64 -4.03
CA ILE A 72 3.00 4.73 -4.99
C ILE A 72 1.93 3.90 -5.70
N GLY A 73 1.98 3.91 -7.04
CA GLY A 73 1.14 3.14 -7.94
C GLY A 73 1.99 2.47 -9.02
N ILE A 74 1.37 1.68 -9.88
CA ILE A 74 2.03 1.04 -11.03
C ILE A 74 1.94 1.92 -12.28
N LYS A 75 0.80 2.56 -12.51
CA LYS A 75 0.59 3.43 -13.66
C LYS A 75 0.16 4.83 -13.19
N GLU A 76 0.50 5.83 -14.01
CA GLU A 76 -0.12 7.16 -13.97
C GLU A 76 -1.61 7.07 -14.29
#